data_AF-A0AA38CS52-F1
#
_entry.id   AF-A0AA38CS52-F1
#
_cell.length_a   1.000
_cell.length_b   1.000
_cell.length_c   1.000
_cell.angle_alpha   90.00
_cell.angle_beta   90.00
_cell.angle_gamma   90.00
#
_symmetry.space_group_name_H-M   'P 1'
#
loop_
_entity.id
_entity.type
_entity.pdbx_description
1 polymer ?
#
loop_
_entity_poly.entity_id
_entity_poly.type
_entity_poly.pdbx_seq_one_letter_code
_entity_poly.pdbx_strand_id
1 'polypeptide(L)'
;VHPRSSNDGSSELFIEDNVPNDSSKDVVSWSAKSSNRDNSKPYNALALCGQLGIERTLPMSLAEDMRQRSKEILYTVKMFHKMYELGIKPNVVTFSAILNACSRCRSFDEASMLLDELRLFDSRVYGVAHGLLMGFREEVWGQAQVLFDEVTRMDSSTASAFYNALTDMLWHFGQRRGAQLVVLEGKRRQVWQNAWCDSCLDLHLMSAGAAQAMLHAWLLSIRSILFEGHELPRLLSILTGWGKHSKIAGDSSLRRAVEAHLA
;
A
#
# COMPACT_ATOMS: atom_id res chain seq x y z
N VAL A 1 -11.77 -80.60 9.64
CA VAL A 1 -10.72 -80.05 10.53
C VAL A 1 -11.43 -79.16 11.55
N HIS A 2 -11.25 -79.46 12.84
CA HIS A 2 -11.93 -78.88 14.01
C HIS A 2 -11.49 -77.40 14.30
N PRO A 3 -12.10 -76.69 15.28
CA PRO A 3 -12.59 -75.29 15.15
C PRO A 3 -11.95 -74.30 16.17
N ARG A 4 -12.64 -73.16 16.43
CA ARG A 4 -12.56 -72.20 17.57
C ARG A 4 -11.62 -70.99 17.37
N SER A 5 -11.92 -69.76 17.82
CA SER A 5 -13.03 -69.17 18.59
C SER A 5 -12.82 -67.64 18.74
N SER A 6 -13.92 -66.89 18.96
CA SER A 6 -14.13 -65.76 19.92
C SER A 6 -13.17 -64.54 19.89
N ASN A 7 -13.57 -63.26 20.01
CA ASN A 7 -14.66 -62.54 20.70
C ASN A 7 -14.80 -61.19 19.95
N ASP A 8 -15.99 -60.64 19.65
CA ASP A 8 -17.01 -60.02 20.52
C ASP A 8 -16.56 -58.74 21.25
N GLY A 9 -17.40 -57.71 21.16
CA GLY A 9 -17.20 -56.41 21.79
C GLY A 9 -17.93 -55.23 21.12
N SER A 10 -19.25 -55.32 21.01
CA SER A 10 -20.14 -54.17 20.71
C SER A 10 -20.61 -53.48 22.00
N SER A 11 -21.21 -52.28 21.87
CA SER A 11 -21.96 -51.47 22.88
C SER A 11 -21.10 -50.71 23.92
N GLU A 12 -21.42 -49.53 24.44
CA GLU A 12 -22.56 -48.61 24.35
C GLU A 12 -22.19 -47.27 25.07
N LEU A 13 -23.08 -46.27 24.99
CA LEU A 13 -22.98 -44.91 25.54
C LEU A 13 -22.78 -44.81 27.06
N PHE A 14 -22.10 -43.74 27.50
CA PHE A 14 -22.41 -43.05 28.75
C PHE A 14 -22.53 -41.54 28.52
N ILE A 15 -23.68 -40.98 28.92
CA ILE A 15 -23.92 -39.55 29.15
C ILE A 15 -23.69 -39.32 30.64
N GLU A 16 -22.79 -38.42 31.01
CA GLU A 16 -22.78 -37.82 32.35
C GLU A 16 -22.95 -36.31 32.20
N ASP A 17 -24.07 -35.82 32.72
CA ASP A 17 -24.34 -34.40 32.98
C ASP A 17 -23.44 -33.93 34.12
N ASN A 18 -22.56 -32.97 33.85
CA ASN A 18 -22.00 -32.10 34.90
C ASN A 18 -21.67 -30.71 34.33
N VAL A 19 -22.49 -29.74 34.73
CA VAL A 19 -22.29 -28.28 34.65
C VAL A 19 -22.64 -27.77 36.06
N PRO A 20 -21.99 -26.74 36.68
CA PRO A 20 -21.27 -25.62 36.06
C PRO A 20 -19.92 -25.19 36.72
N ASN A 21 -19.35 -24.13 36.11
CA ASN A 21 -18.34 -23.17 36.59
C ASN A 21 -16.86 -23.57 36.48
N ASP A 22 -16.14 -23.05 35.48
CA ASP A 22 -15.54 -21.71 35.54
C ASP A 22 -14.87 -21.36 34.21
N SER A 23 -14.91 -20.08 33.90
CA SER A 23 -14.42 -19.36 32.74
C SER A 23 -12.89 -19.39 32.55
N SER A 24 -12.39 -20.00 31.46
CA SER A 24 -11.21 -19.48 30.74
C SER A 24 -10.91 -20.23 29.43
N LYS A 25 -11.34 -19.57 28.34
CA LYS A 25 -10.60 -19.34 27.08
C LYS A 25 -9.70 -20.46 26.55
N ASP A 26 -10.17 -21.05 25.45
CA ASP A 26 -9.37 -21.75 24.44
C ASP A 26 -8.07 -20.98 24.11
N VAL A 27 -6.94 -21.52 24.54
CA VAL A 27 -5.62 -21.17 24.01
C VAL A 27 -5.20 -22.27 23.05
N VAL A 28 -5.49 -22.09 21.76
CA VAL A 28 -4.90 -22.92 20.71
C VAL A 28 -3.50 -22.38 20.42
N SER A 29 -2.48 -23.12 20.84
CA SER A 29 -1.07 -22.83 20.54
C SER A 29 -0.64 -23.56 19.26
N TRP A 30 0.03 -22.85 18.35
CA TRP A 30 0.71 -23.46 17.19
C TRP A 30 2.21 -23.21 17.32
N SER A 31 3.00 -24.29 17.36
CA SER A 31 4.46 -24.21 17.26
C SER A 31 4.88 -24.44 15.81
N ALA A 32 5.65 -23.50 15.24
CA ALA A 32 6.22 -23.65 13.92
C ALA A 32 7.50 -24.50 14.00
N LYS A 33 7.43 -25.77 13.55
CA LYS A 33 8.65 -26.53 13.22
C LYS A 33 9.16 -26.07 11.86
N SER A 34 10.39 -25.56 11.86
CA SER A 34 11.18 -25.29 10.66
C SER A 34 11.50 -26.60 9.95
N SER A 35 11.00 -26.77 8.72
CA SER A 35 11.62 -27.68 7.74
C SER A 35 11.07 -27.45 6.33
N ASN A 36 12.02 -27.26 5.42
CA ASN A 36 11.97 -27.38 3.96
C ASN A 36 11.30 -26.29 3.11
N ARG A 37 12.15 -25.74 2.21
CA ARG A 37 11.84 -24.82 1.12
C ARG A 37 10.89 -25.49 0.13
N ASP A 38 9.71 -24.91 -0.04
CA ASP A 38 8.86 -25.09 -1.21
C ASP A 38 8.27 -23.73 -1.60
N ASN A 39 8.44 -23.35 -2.86
CA ASN A 39 8.43 -21.95 -3.33
C ASN A 39 7.07 -21.53 -3.93
N SER A 40 5.95 -21.99 -3.34
CA SER A 40 4.63 -21.82 -3.96
C SER A 40 3.46 -21.65 -2.97
N LYS A 41 3.66 -21.00 -1.82
CA LYS A 41 2.55 -20.78 -0.86
C LYS A 41 2.26 -19.29 -0.59
N PRO A 42 0.99 -18.84 -0.66
CA PRO A 42 0.56 -17.46 -0.42
C PRO A 42 0.57 -17.03 1.07
N TYR A 43 1.35 -17.70 1.92
CA TYR A 43 1.31 -17.48 3.38
C TYR A 43 2.32 -16.44 3.88
N ASN A 44 3.04 -15.76 2.99
CA ASN A 44 4.11 -14.85 3.39
C ASN A 44 3.55 -13.54 3.98
N ALA A 45 2.55 -12.91 3.36
CA ALA A 45 1.97 -11.67 3.88
C ALA A 45 1.13 -11.86 5.17
N LEU A 46 0.66 -13.08 5.45
CA LEU A 46 0.05 -13.43 6.75
C LEU A 46 1.11 -13.64 7.84
N ALA A 47 2.29 -14.18 7.47
CA ALA A 47 3.42 -14.33 8.38
C ALA A 47 4.04 -12.99 8.81
N LEU A 48 3.91 -11.95 7.97
CA LEU A 48 4.28 -10.57 8.29
C LEU A 48 3.66 -10.06 9.60
N CYS A 49 2.44 -10.50 9.92
CA CYS A 49 1.73 -10.11 11.12
C CYS A 49 2.07 -10.98 12.36
N GLY A 50 2.86 -12.04 12.19
CA GLY A 50 3.20 -13.02 13.23
C GLY A 50 4.27 -12.57 14.24
N GLN A 51 4.90 -11.41 14.04
CA GLN A 51 5.89 -10.86 14.97
C GLN A 51 5.21 -10.09 16.13
N LEU A 52 4.42 -10.80 16.94
CA LEU A 52 3.81 -10.28 18.18
C LEU A 52 4.80 -10.19 19.37
N GLY A 53 6.08 -9.93 19.09
CA GLY A 53 7.16 -9.94 20.11
C GLY A 53 7.57 -8.59 20.69
N ILE A 54 7.11 -7.46 20.13
CA ILE A 54 7.64 -6.12 20.44
C ILE A 54 6.57 -5.21 21.08
N GLU A 55 5.52 -5.77 21.68
CA GLU A 55 4.43 -4.97 22.27
C GLU A 55 4.78 -4.33 23.63
N ARG A 56 5.91 -4.66 24.26
CA ARG A 56 6.18 -4.25 25.65
C ARG A 56 7.03 -2.99 25.85
N THR A 57 7.51 -2.33 24.79
CA THR A 57 8.51 -1.25 24.94
C THR A 57 8.21 0.02 24.15
N LEU A 58 7.09 0.10 23.43
CA LEU A 58 6.76 1.28 22.61
C LEU A 58 5.74 2.20 23.27
N PRO A 59 5.82 3.52 23.05
CA PRO A 59 4.77 4.46 23.46
C PRO A 59 3.40 4.02 22.93
N MET A 60 2.35 4.13 23.76
CA MET A 60 0.99 3.66 23.44
C MET A 60 0.46 4.16 22.10
N SER A 61 0.69 5.43 21.76
CA SER A 61 0.24 6.02 20.48
C SER A 61 0.93 5.40 19.27
N LEU A 62 2.22 5.07 19.38
CA LEU A 62 2.95 4.37 18.33
C LEU A 62 2.48 2.92 18.24
N ALA A 63 2.29 2.24 19.37
CA ALA A 63 1.78 0.86 19.43
C ALA A 63 0.39 0.72 18.78
N GLU A 64 -0.51 1.69 19.01
CA GLU A 64 -1.83 1.76 18.39
C GLU A 64 -1.76 1.98 16.89
N ASP A 65 -0.93 2.91 16.42
CA ASP A 65 -0.70 3.15 15.00
C ASP A 65 -0.11 1.91 14.30
N MET A 66 0.82 1.18 14.94
CA MET A 66 1.31 -0.09 14.36
C MET A 66 0.18 -1.10 14.22
N ARG A 67 -0.62 -1.29 15.28
CA ARG A 67 -1.74 -2.24 15.25
C ARG A 67 -2.74 -1.89 14.17
N GLN A 68 -3.03 -0.60 13.99
CA GLN A 68 -3.96 -0.15 12.97
C GLN A 68 -3.42 -0.43 11.57
N ARG A 69 -2.14 -0.13 11.30
CA ARG A 69 -1.50 -0.41 10.00
C ARG A 69 -1.45 -1.91 9.69
N SER A 70 -1.05 -2.74 10.66
CA SER A 70 -1.00 -4.19 10.48
C SER A 70 -2.39 -4.78 10.19
N LYS A 71 -3.45 -4.27 10.84
CA LYS A 71 -4.84 -4.66 10.54
C LYS A 71 -5.25 -4.31 9.12
N GLU A 72 -4.89 -3.13 8.64
CA GLU A 72 -5.22 -2.69 7.27
C GLU A 72 -4.49 -3.51 6.22
N ILE A 73 -3.19 -3.78 6.40
CA ILE A 73 -2.41 -4.66 5.53
C ILE A 73 -3.05 -6.06 5.48
N LEU A 74 -3.39 -6.61 6.65
CA LEU A 74 -4.04 -7.92 6.77
C LEU A 74 -5.40 -7.96 6.06
N TYR A 75 -6.22 -6.93 6.25
CA TYR A 75 -7.51 -6.82 5.57
C TYR A 75 -7.36 -6.77 4.05
N THR A 76 -6.39 -5.98 3.59
CA THR A 76 -6.05 -5.80 2.18
C THR A 76 -5.68 -7.15 1.56
N VAL A 77 -4.73 -7.88 2.17
CA VAL A 77 -4.34 -9.24 1.76
C VAL A 77 -5.52 -10.22 1.75
N LYS A 78 -6.32 -10.27 2.83
CA LYS A 78 -7.51 -11.15 2.91
C LYS A 78 -8.52 -10.86 1.83
N MET A 79 -8.76 -9.59 1.52
CA MET A 79 -9.68 -9.17 0.47
C MET A 79 -9.22 -9.68 -0.90
N PHE A 80 -7.92 -9.64 -1.22
CA PHE A 80 -7.43 -10.17 -2.50
C PHE A 80 -7.52 -11.69 -2.59
N HIS A 81 -7.19 -12.41 -1.53
CA HIS A 81 -7.44 -13.86 -1.52
C HIS A 81 -8.91 -14.15 -1.74
N LYS A 82 -9.81 -13.37 -1.14
CA LYS A 82 -11.23 -13.57 -1.36
C LYS A 82 -11.65 -13.27 -2.80
N MET A 83 -11.10 -12.23 -3.42
CA MET A 83 -11.31 -11.94 -4.85
C MET A 83 -10.84 -13.11 -5.72
N TYR A 84 -9.66 -13.67 -5.42
CA TYR A 84 -9.12 -14.84 -6.11
C TYR A 84 -10.04 -16.06 -6.00
N GLU A 85 -10.45 -16.41 -4.78
CA GLU A 85 -11.37 -17.53 -4.51
C GLU A 85 -12.70 -17.39 -5.25
N LEU A 86 -13.19 -16.16 -5.37
CA LEU A 86 -14.46 -15.84 -6.05
C LEU A 86 -14.30 -15.66 -7.57
N GLY A 87 -13.09 -15.81 -8.11
CA GLY A 87 -12.81 -15.58 -9.54
C GLY A 87 -12.98 -14.12 -9.99
N ILE A 88 -12.95 -13.17 -9.05
CA ILE A 88 -13.08 -11.74 -9.33
C ILE A 88 -11.71 -11.21 -9.74
N LYS A 89 -11.62 -10.69 -10.97
CA LYS A 89 -10.36 -10.14 -11.51
C LYS A 89 -10.00 -8.82 -10.83
N PRO A 90 -8.78 -8.69 -10.27
CA PRO A 90 -8.25 -7.42 -9.80
C PRO A 90 -8.25 -6.33 -10.88
N ASN A 91 -8.45 -5.10 -10.43
CA ASN A 91 -8.42 -3.91 -11.29
C ASN A 91 -7.54 -2.81 -10.68
N VAL A 92 -7.50 -1.65 -11.31
CA VAL A 92 -6.69 -0.50 -10.88
C VAL A 92 -7.01 -0.05 -9.45
N VAL A 93 -8.25 -0.20 -8.98
CA VAL A 93 -8.64 0.09 -7.59
C VAL A 93 -7.98 -0.91 -6.64
N THR A 94 -8.02 -2.21 -6.99
CA THR A 94 -7.34 -3.30 -6.27
C THR A 94 -5.84 -3.03 -6.16
N PHE A 95 -5.20 -2.64 -7.26
CA PHE A 95 -3.78 -2.35 -7.31
C PHE A 95 -3.42 -1.11 -6.47
N SER A 96 -4.24 -0.05 -6.53
CA SER A 96 -4.06 1.16 -5.73
C SER A 96 -4.14 0.86 -4.23
N ALA A 97 -5.02 -0.05 -3.82
CA ALA A 97 -5.11 -0.48 -2.42
C ALA A 97 -3.81 -1.17 -1.95
N ILE A 98 -3.20 -2.02 -2.78
CA ILE A 98 -1.93 -2.67 -2.45
C ILE A 98 -0.80 -1.65 -2.32
N LEU A 99 -0.68 -0.76 -3.30
CA LEU A 99 0.37 0.27 -3.29
C LEU A 99 0.24 1.21 -2.07
N ASN A 100 -1.00 1.56 -1.68
CA ASN A 100 -1.25 2.32 -0.46
C ASN A 100 -0.91 1.53 0.82
N ALA A 101 -1.16 0.22 0.85
CA ALA A 101 -0.74 -0.60 1.96
C ALA A 101 0.81 -0.70 2.01
N CYS A 102 1.49 -0.82 0.86
CA CYS A 102 2.95 -0.76 0.76
C CYS A 102 3.52 0.56 1.30
N SER A 103 2.89 1.70 1.03
CA SER A 103 3.36 3.01 1.53
C SER A 103 3.24 3.17 3.05
N ARG A 104 2.53 2.23 3.73
CA ARG A 104 2.36 2.21 5.20
C ARG A 104 3.28 1.19 5.88
N CYS A 105 3.96 0.36 5.11
CA CYS A 105 4.92 -0.64 5.58
C CYS A 105 6.14 0.02 6.21
N ARG A 106 6.82 -0.69 7.11
CA ARG A 106 7.96 -0.17 7.89
C ARG A 106 9.30 -0.46 7.25
N SER A 107 9.35 -1.56 6.51
CA SER A 107 10.55 -2.02 5.84
C SER A 107 10.25 -2.29 4.39
N PHE A 108 11.33 -2.26 3.60
CA PHE A 108 11.30 -2.70 2.22
C PHE A 108 10.81 -4.15 2.13
N ASP A 109 11.28 -5.03 3.01
CA ASP A 109 10.90 -6.46 3.01
C ASP A 109 9.39 -6.63 3.15
N GLU A 110 8.77 -5.88 4.07
CA GLU A 110 7.33 -5.89 4.28
C GLU A 110 6.57 -5.44 3.02
N ALA A 111 7.01 -4.34 2.39
CA ALA A 111 6.41 -3.87 1.15
C ALA A 111 6.64 -4.85 -0.01
N SER A 112 7.81 -5.48 -0.11
CA SER A 112 8.13 -6.45 -1.15
C SER A 112 7.25 -7.70 -1.03
N MET A 113 7.05 -8.21 0.19
CA MET A 113 6.15 -9.34 0.44
C MET A 113 4.72 -9.01 0.02
N LEU A 114 4.26 -7.79 0.29
CA LEU A 114 2.94 -7.34 -0.12
C LEU A 114 2.83 -7.12 -1.64
N LEU A 115 3.89 -6.63 -2.29
CA LEU A 115 3.97 -6.57 -3.75
C LEU A 115 3.96 -7.96 -4.38
N ASP A 116 4.55 -8.98 -3.75
CA ASP A 116 4.49 -10.35 -4.27
C ASP A 116 3.05 -10.89 -4.34
N GLU A 117 2.13 -10.41 -3.50
CA GLU A 117 0.71 -10.71 -3.64
C GLU A 117 0.13 -10.11 -4.94
N LEU A 118 0.56 -8.90 -5.37
CA LEU A 118 0.20 -8.35 -6.70
C LEU A 118 0.66 -9.25 -7.84
N ARG A 119 1.84 -9.89 -7.68
CA ARG A 119 2.43 -10.72 -8.73
C ARG A 119 1.53 -11.88 -9.13
N LEU A 120 0.74 -12.41 -8.20
CA LEU A 120 -0.22 -13.49 -8.44
C LEU A 120 -1.34 -13.07 -9.39
N PHE A 121 -1.64 -11.77 -9.47
CA PHE A 121 -2.79 -11.23 -10.21
C PHE A 121 -2.40 -10.47 -11.46
N ASP A 122 -1.37 -9.63 -11.36
CA ASP A 122 -0.86 -8.84 -12.48
C ASP A 122 0.65 -8.67 -12.36
N SER A 123 1.37 -9.52 -13.08
CA SER A 123 2.84 -9.50 -13.14
C SER A 123 3.40 -8.20 -13.72
N ARG A 124 2.60 -7.46 -14.51
CA ARG A 124 3.03 -6.20 -15.14
C ARG A 124 2.99 -5.07 -14.12
N VAL A 125 1.89 -4.95 -13.38
CA VAL A 125 1.76 -3.97 -12.28
C VAL A 125 2.81 -4.24 -11.20
N TYR A 126 3.00 -5.51 -10.84
CA TYR A 126 4.08 -5.93 -9.95
C TYR A 126 5.46 -5.48 -10.47
N GLY A 127 5.79 -5.82 -11.73
CA GLY A 127 7.09 -5.51 -12.32
C GLY A 127 7.41 -4.02 -12.31
N VAL A 128 6.42 -3.18 -12.61
CA VAL A 128 6.53 -1.72 -12.53
C VAL A 128 6.72 -1.25 -11.08
N ALA A 129 5.82 -1.63 -10.18
CA ALA A 129 5.84 -1.18 -8.80
C ALA A 129 7.13 -1.60 -8.07
N HIS A 130 7.46 -2.89 -8.10
CA HIS A 130 8.66 -3.44 -7.49
C HIS A 130 9.92 -2.93 -8.21
N GLY A 131 9.91 -2.84 -9.54
CA GLY A 131 11.03 -2.34 -10.32
C GLY A 131 11.40 -0.90 -9.96
N LEU A 132 10.42 0.00 -9.86
CA LEU A 132 10.61 1.39 -9.46
C LEU A 132 11.02 1.51 -7.98
N LEU A 133 10.48 0.64 -7.12
CA LEU A 133 10.84 0.58 -5.70
C LEU A 133 12.31 0.14 -5.50
N MET A 134 12.83 -0.72 -6.38
CA MET A 134 14.26 -1.10 -6.43
C MET A 134 15.16 -0.03 -7.05
N GLY A 135 14.58 1.06 -7.56
CA GLY A 135 15.29 2.16 -8.19
C GLY A 135 15.03 2.28 -9.69
N PHE A 136 15.19 3.50 -10.20
CA PHE A 136 14.89 3.83 -11.60
C PHE A 136 15.77 3.05 -12.59
N ARG A 137 15.13 2.41 -13.58
CA ARG A 137 15.75 1.79 -14.75
C ARG A 137 14.89 2.09 -15.98
N GLU A 138 15.52 2.40 -17.11
CA GLU A 138 14.81 2.79 -18.34
C GLU A 138 13.85 1.70 -18.83
N GLU A 139 14.28 0.44 -18.77
CA GLU A 139 13.45 -0.72 -19.15
C GLU A 139 12.15 -0.81 -18.32
N VAL A 140 12.27 -0.59 -17.00
CA VAL A 140 11.12 -0.59 -16.07
C VAL A 140 10.24 0.61 -16.35
N TRP A 141 10.83 1.76 -16.67
CA TRP A 141 10.07 2.96 -17.01
C TRP A 141 9.29 2.79 -18.31
N GLY A 142 9.85 2.13 -19.33
CA GLY A 142 9.13 1.78 -20.55
C GLY A 142 7.89 0.92 -20.26
N GLN A 143 8.01 -0.05 -19.35
CA GLN A 143 6.85 -0.83 -18.88
C GLN A 143 5.85 0.03 -18.10
N ALA A 144 6.33 0.97 -17.29
CA ALA A 144 5.48 1.91 -16.56
C ALA A 144 4.66 2.78 -17.52
N GLN A 145 5.25 3.26 -18.62
CA GLN A 145 4.55 4.05 -19.63
C GLN A 145 3.39 3.29 -20.27
N VAL A 146 3.59 2.00 -20.62
CA VAL A 146 2.52 1.14 -21.14
C VAL A 146 1.41 0.96 -20.10
N LEU A 147 1.77 0.73 -18.83
CA LEU A 147 0.78 0.64 -17.75
C LEU A 147 0.00 1.96 -17.58
N PHE A 148 0.67 3.10 -17.71
CA PHE A 148 0.03 4.41 -17.62
C PHE A 148 -0.92 4.68 -18.81
N ASP A 149 -0.67 4.13 -19.99
CA ASP A 149 -1.62 4.19 -21.12
C ASP A 149 -2.93 3.48 -20.78
N GLU A 150 -2.87 2.34 -20.09
CA GLU A 150 -4.06 1.64 -19.60
C GLU A 150 -4.80 2.44 -18.53
N VAL A 151 -4.08 2.98 -17.55
CA VAL A 151 -4.65 3.79 -16.45
C VAL A 151 -5.31 5.07 -16.98
N THR A 152 -4.76 5.67 -18.04
CA THR A 152 -5.32 6.89 -18.67
C THR A 152 -6.72 6.65 -19.27
N ARG A 153 -7.07 5.40 -19.61
CA ARG A 153 -8.39 5.05 -20.18
C ARG A 153 -9.47 4.91 -19.11
N MET A 154 -9.10 4.95 -17.83
CA MET A 154 -10.02 4.90 -16.70
C MET A 154 -10.59 6.29 -16.40
N ASP A 155 -11.58 6.37 -15.51
CA ASP A 155 -12.06 7.66 -15.02
C ASP A 155 -10.97 8.41 -14.23
N SER A 156 -11.11 9.74 -14.14
CA SER A 156 -10.10 10.61 -13.51
C SER A 156 -9.85 10.27 -12.04
N SER A 157 -10.86 9.79 -11.32
CA SER A 157 -10.73 9.46 -9.90
C SER A 157 -9.91 8.17 -9.72
N THR A 158 -10.17 7.15 -10.53
CA THR A 158 -9.43 5.89 -10.54
C THR A 158 -7.98 6.10 -10.99
N ALA A 159 -7.76 6.89 -12.05
CA ALA A 159 -6.42 7.24 -12.50
C ALA A 159 -5.64 7.98 -11.41
N SER A 160 -6.22 9.06 -10.86
CA SER A 160 -5.60 9.84 -9.78
C SER A 160 -5.27 8.97 -8.55
N ALA A 161 -6.16 8.05 -8.17
CA ALA A 161 -5.92 7.13 -7.06
C ALA A 161 -4.68 6.25 -7.29
N PHE A 162 -4.50 5.73 -8.51
CA PHE A 162 -3.34 4.91 -8.87
C PHE A 162 -2.03 5.70 -8.84
N TYR A 163 -2.01 6.87 -9.49
CA TYR A 163 -0.82 7.74 -9.49
C TYR A 163 -0.41 8.17 -8.09
N ASN A 164 -1.40 8.55 -7.26
CA ASN A 164 -1.16 8.90 -5.86
C ASN A 164 -0.57 7.71 -5.09
N ALA A 165 -1.17 6.52 -5.19
CA ALA A 165 -0.72 5.33 -4.46
C ALA A 165 0.69 4.89 -4.85
N LEU A 166 0.99 4.86 -6.16
CA LEU A 166 2.33 4.54 -6.66
C LEU A 166 3.35 5.57 -6.17
N THR A 167 3.01 6.85 -6.25
CA THR A 167 3.93 7.92 -5.83
C THR A 167 4.17 7.91 -4.33
N ASP A 168 3.13 7.70 -3.52
CA ASP A 168 3.25 7.62 -2.06
C ASP A 168 4.16 6.47 -1.63
N MET A 169 4.02 5.29 -2.27
CA MET A 169 4.88 4.14 -2.01
C MET A 169 6.36 4.47 -2.32
N LEU A 170 6.63 5.02 -3.51
CA LEU A 170 7.99 5.41 -3.89
C LEU A 170 8.55 6.51 -2.97
N TRP A 171 7.73 7.48 -2.62
CA TRP A 171 8.12 8.57 -1.74
C TRP A 171 8.42 8.07 -0.32
N HIS A 172 7.58 7.20 0.23
CA HIS A 172 7.79 6.63 1.56
C HIS A 172 9.14 5.90 1.67
N PHE A 173 9.50 5.11 0.66
CA PHE A 173 10.78 4.39 0.61
C PHE A 173 11.97 5.19 0.06
N GLY A 174 11.83 6.51 -0.07
CA GLY A 174 12.92 7.38 -0.48
C GLY A 174 13.28 7.35 -1.96
N GLN A 175 12.47 6.70 -2.81
CA GLN A 175 12.64 6.69 -4.27
C GLN A 175 12.15 8.01 -4.90
N ARG A 176 12.83 9.11 -4.54
CA ARG A 176 12.47 10.50 -4.92
C ARG A 176 12.39 10.69 -6.43
N ARG A 177 13.41 10.22 -7.17
CA ARG A 177 13.45 10.34 -8.65
C ARG A 177 12.29 9.61 -9.30
N GLY A 178 12.00 8.38 -8.86
CA GLY A 178 10.86 7.61 -9.35
C GLY A 178 9.53 8.32 -9.07
N ALA A 179 9.33 8.77 -7.82
CA ALA A 179 8.14 9.51 -7.42
C ALA A 179 7.92 10.78 -8.28
N GLN A 180 8.98 11.55 -8.53
CA GLN A 180 8.93 12.74 -9.39
C GLN A 180 8.56 12.42 -10.84
N LEU A 181 9.14 11.36 -11.41
CA LEU A 181 8.81 10.93 -12.77
C LEU A 181 7.34 10.52 -12.88
N VAL A 182 6.80 9.81 -11.87
CA VAL A 182 5.39 9.40 -11.86
C VAL A 182 4.45 10.61 -11.84
N VAL A 183 4.70 11.63 -10.99
CA VAL A 183 3.84 12.83 -10.96
C VAL A 183 3.96 13.68 -12.21
N LEU A 184 5.16 13.79 -12.80
CA LEU A 184 5.36 14.48 -14.07
C LEU A 184 4.64 13.77 -15.21
N GLU A 185 4.65 12.44 -15.23
CA GLU A 185 3.90 11.65 -16.19
C GLU A 185 2.38 11.80 -15.99
N GLY A 186 1.91 11.87 -14.73
CA GLY A 186 0.53 12.17 -14.40
C GLY A 186 0.11 13.57 -14.86
N LYS A 187 0.96 14.59 -14.67
CA LYS A 187 0.77 15.94 -15.21
C LYS A 187 0.68 15.93 -16.74
N ARG A 188 1.62 15.26 -17.41
CA ARG A 188 1.65 15.15 -18.88
C ARG A 188 0.37 14.54 -19.43
N ARG A 189 -0.19 13.55 -18.73
CA ARG A 189 -1.44 12.86 -19.07
C ARG A 189 -2.70 13.54 -18.53
N GLN A 190 -2.58 14.70 -17.90
CA GLN A 190 -3.69 15.47 -17.34
C GLN A 190 -4.54 14.67 -16.33
N VAL A 191 -3.90 13.80 -15.53
CA VAL A 191 -4.55 13.04 -14.46
C VAL A 191 -5.17 13.98 -13.42
N TRP A 192 -4.46 15.07 -13.10
CA TRP A 192 -4.95 16.16 -12.28
C TRP A 192 -5.11 17.40 -13.16
N GLN A 193 -6.36 17.74 -13.51
CA GLN A 193 -6.64 18.89 -14.38
C GLN A 193 -6.19 20.18 -13.71
N ASN A 194 -5.52 21.05 -14.47
CA ASN A 194 -5.04 22.36 -14.01
C ASN A 194 -4.13 22.32 -12.77
N ALA A 195 -3.50 21.17 -12.48
CA ALA A 195 -2.66 21.01 -11.29
C ALA A 195 -1.43 21.92 -11.27
N TRP A 196 -0.99 22.42 -12.42
CA TRP A 196 0.24 23.18 -12.54
C TRP A 196 0.15 24.20 -13.66
N CYS A 197 0.39 25.47 -13.33
CA CYS A 197 0.78 26.53 -14.25
C CYS A 197 2.00 27.30 -13.70
N ASP A 198 2.42 28.37 -14.40
CA ASP A 198 3.62 29.13 -14.05
C ASP A 198 3.51 29.86 -12.71
N SER A 199 2.28 30.20 -12.28
CA SER A 199 2.03 30.96 -11.04
C SER A 199 1.23 30.21 -9.99
N CYS A 200 0.72 29.01 -10.30
CA CYS A 200 -0.14 28.25 -9.39
C CYS A 200 0.17 26.76 -9.45
N LEU A 201 0.27 26.15 -8.27
CA LEU A 201 0.36 24.72 -8.08
C LEU A 201 -0.84 24.22 -7.29
N ASP A 202 -1.72 23.44 -7.93
CA ASP A 202 -2.88 22.85 -7.30
C ASP A 202 -2.65 21.37 -6.97
N LEU A 203 -2.62 21.10 -5.67
CA LEU A 203 -2.33 19.82 -5.05
C LEU A 203 -3.57 19.19 -4.40
N HIS A 204 -4.76 19.78 -4.53
CA HIS A 204 -5.94 19.34 -3.74
C HIS A 204 -6.40 17.89 -4.02
N LEU A 205 -6.13 17.37 -5.23
CA LEU A 205 -6.42 15.98 -5.62
C LEU A 205 -5.26 15.02 -5.34
N MET A 206 -4.16 15.51 -4.78
CA MET A 206 -2.95 14.74 -4.56
C MET A 206 -2.91 14.17 -3.14
N SER A 207 -2.27 13.02 -3.01
CA SER A 207 -1.84 12.52 -1.69
C SER A 207 -0.61 13.28 -1.19
N ALA A 208 -0.21 13.05 0.05
CA ALA A 208 0.91 13.76 0.66
C ALA A 208 2.25 13.52 -0.08
N GLY A 209 2.58 12.25 -0.37
CA GLY A 209 3.83 11.94 -1.08
C GLY A 209 3.80 12.45 -2.51
N ALA A 210 2.66 12.34 -3.20
CA ALA A 210 2.49 12.87 -4.54
C ALA A 210 2.59 14.40 -4.60
N ALA A 211 1.99 15.10 -3.64
CA ALA A 211 2.08 16.55 -3.54
C ALA A 211 3.51 17.02 -3.25
N GLN A 212 4.24 16.34 -2.37
CA GLN A 212 5.64 16.67 -2.10
C GLN A 212 6.52 16.44 -3.35
N ALA A 213 6.31 15.34 -4.08
CA ALA A 213 7.00 15.09 -5.34
C ALA A 213 6.68 16.16 -6.41
N MET A 214 5.40 16.54 -6.54
CA MET A 214 4.94 17.55 -7.50
C MET A 214 5.46 18.94 -7.16
N LEU A 215 5.42 19.33 -5.87
CA LEU A 215 5.96 20.58 -5.39
C LEU A 215 7.46 20.69 -5.72
N HIS A 216 8.22 19.65 -5.43
CA HIS A 216 9.64 19.65 -5.76
C HIS A 216 9.87 19.80 -7.27
N ALA A 217 9.10 19.09 -8.10
CA ALA A 217 9.19 19.21 -9.56
C ALA A 217 8.82 20.63 -10.04
N TRP A 218 7.80 21.24 -9.45
CA TRP A 218 7.35 22.60 -9.78
C TRP A 218 8.40 23.65 -9.42
N LEU A 219 8.97 23.58 -8.22
CA LEU A 219 10.04 24.49 -7.80
C LEU A 219 11.28 24.39 -8.70
N LEU A 220 11.63 23.18 -9.17
CA LEU A 220 12.71 23.01 -10.14
C LEU A 220 12.41 23.70 -11.48
N SER A 221 11.14 23.70 -11.91
CA SER A 221 10.75 24.41 -13.14
C SER A 221 10.85 25.93 -12.99
N ILE A 222 10.39 26.47 -11.86
CA ILE A 222 10.52 27.90 -11.51
C ILE A 222 12.00 28.29 -11.49
N ARG A 223 12.85 27.44 -10.91
CA ARG A 223 14.29 27.65 -10.90
C ARG A 223 14.87 27.69 -12.31
N SER A 224 14.39 26.85 -13.24
CA SER A 224 14.81 26.89 -14.66
C SER A 224 14.46 28.22 -15.31
N ILE A 225 13.23 28.71 -15.10
CA ILE A 225 12.75 30.01 -15.61
C ILE A 225 13.67 31.15 -15.14
N LEU A 226 14.05 31.14 -13.86
CA LEU A 226 15.00 32.11 -13.29
C LEU A 226 16.39 32.01 -13.94
N PHE A 227 16.90 30.80 -14.14
CA PHE A 227 18.21 30.59 -14.78
C PHE A 227 18.22 31.05 -16.24
N GLU A 228 17.10 30.92 -16.94
CA GLU A 228 16.91 31.40 -18.32
C GLU A 228 16.73 32.92 -18.41
N GLY A 229 16.65 33.62 -17.27
CA GLY A 229 16.56 35.09 -17.21
C GLY A 229 15.15 35.64 -17.40
N HIS A 230 14.13 34.79 -17.31
CA HIS A 230 12.73 35.21 -17.39
C HIS A 230 12.25 35.79 -16.06
N GLU A 231 11.35 36.79 -16.12
CA GLU A 231 10.73 37.35 -14.93
C GLU A 231 9.75 36.35 -14.30
N LEU A 232 9.79 36.24 -12.97
CA LEU A 232 8.81 35.44 -12.24
C LEU A 232 7.46 36.15 -12.11
N PRO A 233 6.36 35.38 -12.00
CA PRO A 233 5.08 35.93 -11.59
C PRO A 233 5.21 36.66 -10.26
N ARG A 234 4.49 37.79 -10.14
CA ARG A 234 4.47 38.60 -8.89
C ARG A 234 3.96 37.82 -7.67
N LEU A 235 3.18 36.76 -7.90
CA LEU A 235 2.61 35.92 -6.86
C LEU A 235 2.68 34.46 -7.32
N LEU A 236 3.18 33.61 -6.43
CA LEU A 236 3.14 32.16 -6.56
C LEU A 236 2.14 31.60 -5.53
N SER A 237 1.15 30.84 -5.99
CA SER A 237 0.14 30.23 -5.12
C SER A 237 0.24 28.70 -5.10
N ILE A 238 0.12 28.10 -3.92
CA ILE A 238 0.02 26.64 -3.74
C ILE A 238 -1.34 26.33 -3.11
N LEU A 239 -2.17 25.56 -3.80
CA LEU A 239 -3.49 25.15 -3.34
C LEU A 239 -3.42 23.72 -2.80
N THR A 240 -3.55 23.54 -1.49
CA THR A 240 -3.51 22.22 -0.85
C THR A 240 -4.90 21.66 -0.55
N GLY A 241 -5.97 22.37 -0.93
CA GLY A 241 -7.34 22.03 -0.57
C GLY A 241 -7.59 21.87 0.93
N TRP A 242 -8.71 21.22 1.27
CA TRP A 242 -9.15 20.99 2.65
C TRP A 242 -8.57 19.71 3.26
N GLY A 243 -7.99 18.81 2.45
CA GLY A 243 -7.52 17.49 2.87
C GLY A 243 -8.65 16.45 3.01
N LYS A 244 -8.36 15.17 2.71
CA LYS A 244 -9.35 14.08 2.66
C LYS A 244 -10.14 13.86 3.97
N HIS A 245 -9.63 14.34 5.10
CA HIS A 245 -10.23 14.14 6.43
C HIS A 245 -10.40 15.42 7.27
N SER A 246 -10.04 16.60 6.75
CA SER A 246 -10.18 17.84 7.51
C SER A 246 -11.35 18.67 6.98
N LYS A 247 -12.24 19.04 7.91
CA LYS A 247 -13.34 19.98 7.67
C LYS A 247 -12.96 21.42 8.03
N ILE A 248 -11.71 21.64 8.45
CA ILE A 248 -11.21 22.91 8.96
C ILE A 248 -10.28 23.52 7.92
N ALA A 249 -10.59 24.75 7.49
CA ALA A 249 -9.75 25.49 6.55
C ALA A 249 -8.34 25.66 7.14
N GLY A 250 -7.33 25.16 6.42
CA GLY A 250 -5.93 25.36 6.78
C GLY A 250 -5.33 24.36 7.77
N ASP A 251 -6.06 23.34 8.23
CA ASP A 251 -5.50 22.23 9.02
C ASP A 251 -5.59 20.91 8.26
N SER A 252 -4.85 20.80 7.16
CA SER A 252 -4.75 19.57 6.38
C SER A 252 -3.35 18.95 6.54
N SER A 253 -3.29 17.61 6.56
CA SER A 253 -2.01 16.88 6.55
C SER A 253 -1.16 17.25 5.34
N LEU A 254 -1.81 17.55 4.21
CA LEU A 254 -1.16 18.00 2.99
C LEU A 254 -0.47 19.34 3.16
N ARG A 255 -1.16 20.33 3.76
CA ARG A 255 -0.59 21.64 4.03
C ARG A 255 0.65 21.54 4.92
N ARG A 256 0.56 20.78 6.02
CA ARG A 256 1.71 20.57 6.91
C ARG A 256 2.89 19.91 6.19
N ALA A 257 2.63 18.93 5.32
CA ALA A 257 3.67 18.27 4.53
C ALA A 257 4.35 19.20 3.51
N VAL A 258 3.59 20.13 2.93
CA VAL A 258 4.08 21.18 2.03
C VAL A 258 4.88 22.24 2.79
N GLU A 259 4.34 22.77 3.88
CA GLU A 259 5.01 23.78 4.72
C GLU A 259 6.34 23.27 5.28
N ALA A 260 6.38 22.02 5.78
CA ALA A 260 7.61 21.40 6.25
C ALA A 260 8.66 21.17 5.15
N HIS A 261 8.27 21.18 3.87
CA HIS A 261 9.20 21.06 2.75
C HIS A 261 9.71 22.41 2.24
N LEU A 262 9.06 23.50 2.64
CA LEU A 262 9.40 24.88 2.25
C LEU A 262 10.15 25.65 3.36
N ALA A 263 10.05 25.19 4.61
CA ALA A 263 10.77 25.73 5.78
C ALA A 263 12.20 25.20 5.84
#